data_AF-A0A368DJ54-F1
#
_entry.id   AF-A0A368DJ54-F1
#
_cell.length_a   1.000
_cell.length_b   1.000
_cell.length_c   1.000
_cell.angle_alpha   90.00
_cell.angle_beta   90.00
_cell.angle_gamma   90.00
#
_symmetry.space_group_name_H-M   'P 1'
#
loop_
_entity.id
_entity.type
_entity.pdbx_description
1 polymer ?
#
loop_
_entity_poly.entity_id
_entity_poly.type
_entity_poly.pdbx_seq_one_letter_code
_entity_poly.pdbx_strand_id
1 'polypeptide(L)'
;MYGLVNKAIKDLVTENHGDEAWEKVCEIAEFHEGDFISMSPYPDKLTFDLVGAVCQVLKADANDVLEAFGEYWILYTADQGYGNLMDLTGG
;
A
#
# COMPACT_ATOMS: atom_id res chain seq x y z
N MET A 1 10.85 -5.34 0.98
CA MET A 1 9.76 -5.01 0.05
C MET A 1 10.15 -3.77 -0.74
N TYR A 2 9.80 -3.68 -2.02
CA TYR A 2 10.06 -2.46 -2.79
C TYR A 2 9.19 -1.31 -2.29
N GLY A 3 9.71 -0.09 -2.34
CA GLY A 3 8.97 1.11 -1.96
C GLY A 3 7.68 1.29 -2.76
N LEU A 4 7.60 0.71 -3.95
CA LEU A 4 6.37 0.65 -4.75
C LEU A 4 5.20 0.03 -3.98
N VAL A 5 5.46 -1.03 -3.21
CA VAL A 5 4.41 -1.70 -2.41
C VAL A 5 3.94 -0.80 -1.28
N ASN A 6 4.87 -0.21 -0.55
CA ASN A 6 4.53 0.70 0.54
C ASN A 6 3.82 1.95 0.02
N LYS A 7 4.19 2.43 -1.17
CA LYS A 7 3.51 3.53 -1.85
C LYS A 7 2.07 3.16 -2.21
N ALA A 8 1.83 1.98 -2.77
CA ALA A 8 0.46 1.54 -3.06
C ALA A 8 -0.40 1.41 -1.79
N ILE A 9 0.17 1.00 -0.65
CA ILE A 9 -0.55 0.98 0.64
C ILE A 9 -0.93 2.41 1.04
N LYS A 10 0.00 3.36 0.94
CA LYS A 10 -0.27 4.77 1.20
C LYS A 10 -1.38 5.30 0.30
N ASP A 11 -1.25 5.11 -1.01
CA ASP A 11 -2.19 5.61 -2.01
C ASP A 11 -3.58 4.99 -1.81
N LEU A 12 -3.68 3.69 -1.50
CA LEU A 12 -4.94 3.03 -1.15
C LEU A 12 -5.64 3.72 0.04
N VAL A 13 -4.89 4.01 1.10
CA VAL A 13 -5.44 4.61 2.32
C VAL A 13 -5.86 6.06 2.08
N THR A 14 -5.03 6.85 1.40
CA THR A 14 -5.33 8.25 1.12
C THR A 14 -6.49 8.40 0.13
N GLU A 15 -6.59 7.53 -0.89
CA GLU A 15 -7.69 7.57 -1.86
C GLU A 15 -9.03 7.15 -1.24
N ASN A 16 -9.05 6.10 -0.41
CA ASN A 16 -10.30 5.58 0.15
C ASN A 16 -10.72 6.26 1.46
N HIS A 17 -9.76 6.72 2.26
CA HIS A 17 -9.99 7.19 3.63
C HIS A 17 -9.40 8.56 3.93
N GLY A 18 -8.69 9.17 2.99
CA GLY A 18 -8.12 10.51 3.11
C GLY A 18 -6.80 10.56 3.87
N ASP A 19 -6.15 11.73 3.81
CA ASP A 19 -4.83 11.95 4.39
C ASP A 19 -4.82 11.82 5.93
N GLU A 20 -5.91 12.19 6.61
CA GLU A 20 -6.02 12.07 8.07
C GLU A 20 -5.95 10.60 8.54
N ALA A 21 -6.49 9.67 7.74
CA ALA A 21 -6.38 8.25 8.03
C ALA A 21 -4.93 7.77 7.84
N TRP A 22 -4.26 8.23 6.78
CA TRP A 22 -2.87 7.92 6.51
C TRP A 22 -1.93 8.47 7.60
N GLU A 23 -2.15 9.68 8.10
CA GLU A 23 -1.38 10.26 9.19
C GLU A 23 -1.43 9.38 10.46
N LYS A 24 -2.62 8.87 10.80
CA LYS A 24 -2.79 7.93 11.94
C LYS A 24 -2.07 6.60 11.70
N VAL A 25 -2.08 6.10 10.46
CA VAL A 25 -1.34 4.88 10.08
C VAL A 25 0.15 5.09 10.27
N CYS A 26 0.69 6.23 9.81
CA CYS A 26 2.08 6.62 9.99
C CYS A 26 2.47 6.71 11.47
N GLU A 27 1.62 7.33 12.31
CA GLU A 27 1.86 7.41 13.75
C GLU A 27 1.96 6.03 14.41
N ILE A 28 1.05 5.11 14.07
CA ILE A 28 1.03 3.75 14.63
C ILE A 28 2.20 2.90 14.11
N ALA A 29 2.55 3.05 12.84
CA ALA A 29 3.65 2.32 12.20
C ALA A 29 5.04 2.91 12.51
N GLU A 30 5.12 3.98 13.33
CA GLU A 30 6.34 4.74 13.61
C GLU A 30 7.06 5.20 12.32
N PHE A 31 6.29 5.48 11.27
CA PHE A 31 6.78 5.90 9.98
C PHE A 31 6.69 7.42 9.83
N HIS A 32 7.84 8.08 9.89
CA HIS A 32 7.93 9.55 9.82
C HIS A 32 8.56 10.06 8.52
N GLU A 33 8.89 9.17 7.59
CA GLU A 33 9.43 9.56 6.29
C GLU A 33 8.26 9.96 5.36
N GLY A 34 8.35 11.11 4.69
CA GLY A 34 7.18 11.68 3.99
C GLY A 34 6.68 10.87 2.79
N ASP A 35 7.56 10.16 2.08
CA ASP A 35 7.18 9.43 0.88
C ASP A 35 8.09 8.24 0.55
N PHE A 36 7.54 7.28 -0.21
CA PHE A 36 8.26 6.07 -0.61
C PHE A 36 8.90 6.22 -2.00
N ILE A 37 10.17 5.80 -2.11
CA ILE A 37 10.87 5.72 -3.40
C ILE A 37 10.60 4.35 -4.03
N SER A 38 9.85 4.32 -5.14
CA SER A 38 9.30 3.08 -5.72
C SER A 38 10.32 1.95 -5.95
N MET A 39 11.49 2.28 -6.50
CA MET A 39 12.55 1.30 -6.83
C MET A 39 13.58 1.10 -5.71
N SER A 40 13.35 1.66 -4.52
CA SER A 40 14.22 1.47 -3.36
C SER A 40 13.77 0.27 -2.53
N PRO A 41 14.70 -0.56 -2.01
CA PRO A 41 14.35 -1.59 -1.05
C PRO A 41 14.04 -0.97 0.33
N TYR A 42 12.98 -1.45 0.96
CA TYR A 42 12.62 -1.16 2.35
C TYR A 42 12.54 -2.48 3.15
N PRO A 43 12.74 -2.45 4.47
CA PRO A 43 12.58 -3.63 5.33
C PRO A 43 11.16 -4.18 5.22
N ASP A 44 11.00 -5.50 5.07
CA ASP A 44 9.69 -6.15 5.00
C ASP A 44 8.83 -5.85 6.23
N LYS A 45 9.49 -5.73 7.39
CA LYS A 45 8.88 -5.33 8.66
C LYS A 45 8.04 -4.04 8.51
N LEU A 46 8.55 -3.06 7.77
CA LEU A 46 7.83 -1.80 7.56
C LEU A 46 6.50 -2.02 6.83
N THR A 47 6.49 -2.87 5.80
CA THR A 47 5.25 -3.22 5.08
C THR A 47 4.24 -3.91 6.01
N PHE A 48 4.70 -4.85 6.84
CA PHE A 48 3.82 -5.51 7.82
C PHE A 48 3.30 -4.55 8.89
N ASP A 49 4.14 -3.65 9.39
CA ASP A 49 3.75 -2.63 10.37
C ASP A 49 2.70 -1.67 9.78
N LEU A 50 2.88 -1.24 8.52
CA LEU A 50 1.90 -0.42 7.79
C LEU A 50 0.56 -1.13 7.64
N VAL A 51 0.54 -2.38 7.18
CA VAL A 51 -0.71 -3.16 7.06
C VAL A 51 -1.38 -3.33 8.42
N GLY A 52 -0.61 -3.64 9.47
CA GLY A 52 -1.13 -3.77 10.83
C GLY A 52 -1.74 -2.46 11.35
N ALA A 53 -1.08 -1.33 11.07
CA ALA A 53 -1.58 0.00 11.41
C ALA A 53 -2.87 0.35 10.64
N VAL A 54 -2.95 0.03 9.35
CA VAL A 54 -4.18 0.18 8.54
C VAL A 54 -5.33 -0.60 9.15
N CYS A 55 -5.12 -1.87 9.54
CA CYS A 55 -6.15 -2.68 10.20
C CYS A 55 -6.67 -2.00 11.48
N GLN A 56 -5.77 -1.44 12.29
CA GLN A 56 -6.15 -0.74 13.53
C GLN A 56 -6.93 0.55 13.27
N VAL A 57 -6.49 1.38 12.32
CA VAL A 57 -7.13 2.66 12.00
C VAL A 57 -8.51 2.45 11.39
N LEU A 58 -8.62 1.51 10.45
CA LEU A 58 -9.86 1.21 9.74
C LEU A 58 -10.79 0.29 10.55
N LYS A 59 -10.31 -0.28 11.66
CA LYS A 59 -11.01 -1.30 12.46
C LYS A 59 -11.50 -2.47 11.59
N ALA A 60 -10.67 -2.87 10.65
CA ALA A 60 -10.92 -3.95 9.71
C ALA A 60 -10.03 -5.16 10.03
N ASP A 61 -10.50 -6.34 9.68
CA ASP A 61 -9.67 -7.54 9.79
C ASP A 61 -8.55 -7.52 8.74
N ALA A 62 -7.42 -8.13 9.07
CA ALA A 62 -6.25 -8.15 8.18
C ALA A 62 -6.55 -8.81 6.82
N ASN A 63 -7.46 -9.79 6.79
CA ASN A 63 -7.90 -10.42 5.54
C ASN A 63 -8.59 -9.41 4.62
N ASP A 64 -9.51 -8.61 5.15
CA ASP A 64 -10.26 -7.61 4.36
C ASP A 64 -9.32 -6.53 3.82
N VAL A 65 -8.36 -6.09 4.64
CA VAL A 65 -7.35 -5.11 4.23
C VAL A 65 -6.43 -5.67 3.14
N LEU A 66 -5.99 -6.92 3.28
CA LEU A 66 -5.14 -7.58 2.29
C LEU A 66 -5.89 -7.88 0.98
N GLU A 67 -7.18 -8.20 1.04
CA GLU A 67 -8.03 -8.40 -0.14
C GLU A 67 -8.22 -7.08 -0.89
N ALA A 68 -8.61 -6.01 -0.19
CA ALA A 68 -8.74 -4.67 -0.78
C ALA A 68 -7.40 -4.17 -1.36
N PHE A 69 -6.29 -4.44 -0.67
CA PHE A 69 -4.96 -4.15 -1.19
C PHE A 69 -4.63 -4.95 -2.44
N GLY A 70 -4.99 -6.23 -2.51
CA GLY A 70 -4.80 -7.07 -3.69
C GLY A 70 -5.56 -6.56 -4.90
N GLU A 71 -6.82 -6.18 -4.73
CA GLU A 71 -7.65 -5.57 -5.79
C GLU A 71 -7.04 -4.25 -6.28
N TYR A 72 -6.67 -3.38 -5.34
CA TYR A 72 -6.03 -2.10 -5.65
C TYR A 72 -4.69 -2.30 -6.37
N TRP A 73 -3.87 -3.26 -5.93
CA TRP A 73 -2.56 -3.53 -6.50
C TRP A 73 -2.62 -3.93 -7.98
N ILE A 74 -3.64 -4.70 -8.38
CA ILE A 74 -3.88 -5.06 -9.78
C ILE A 74 -4.10 -3.79 -10.62
N LEU A 75 -4.97 -2.89 -10.16
CA LEU A 75 -5.27 -1.64 -10.87
C LEU A 75 -4.08 -0.68 -10.86
N TYR A 76 -3.42 -0.54 -9.71
CA TYR A 76 -2.29 0.34 -9.51
C TYR A 76 -1.10 -0.04 -10.39
N THR A 77 -0.78 -1.33 -10.49
CA THR A 77 0.31 -1.81 -11.34
C THR A 77 -0.03 -1.71 -12.83
N ALA A 78 -1.29 -1.88 -13.21
CA ALA A 78 -1.74 -1.64 -14.58
C ALA A 78 -1.51 -0.18 -15.01
N ASP A 79 -1.86 0.79 -14.14
CA ASP A 79 -1.75 2.23 -14.42
C ASP A 79 -0.31 2.76 -14.36
N GLN A 80 0.53 2.28 -13.43
CA GLN A 80 1.94 2.68 -13.27
C GLN A 80 2.88 2.17 -14.38
N GLY A 81 2.36 1.60 -15.47
CA GLY A 81 3.13 1.21 -16.65
C GLY A 81 3.52 -0.27 -16.73
N TYR A 82 3.04 -1.13 -15.82
CA TYR A 82 3.08 -2.59 -16.04
C TYR A 82 1.89 -3.10 -16.84
N GLY A 83 0.98 -2.24 -17.33
CA GLY A 83 -0.07 -2.63 -18.29
C GLY A 83 0.47 -3.42 -19.49
N ASN A 84 1.64 -3.05 -20.02
CA ASN A 84 2.32 -3.80 -21.09
C ASN A 84 2.78 -5.21 -20.68
N LEU A 85 2.97 -5.48 -19.37
CA LEU A 85 3.32 -6.81 -18.85
C LEU A 85 2.07 -7.67 -18.56
N MET A 86 0.93 -7.05 -18.21
CA MET A 86 -0.36 -7.74 -18.12
C MET A 86 -0.84 -8.24 -19.49
N ASP A 87 -0.69 -7.45 -20.55
CA ASP A 87 -0.96 -7.90 -21.93
C ASP A 87 -0.11 -9.12 -22.37
N LEU A 88 1.06 -9.32 -21.75
CA LEU A 88 1.97 -10.43 -22.04
C LEU A 88 1.64 -11.72 -21.28
N THR A 89 0.78 -11.68 -20.26
CA THR A 89 0.42 -12.87 -19.46
C THR A 89 -0.99 -13.40 -19.70
N GLY A 90 -1.70 -12.82 -20.67
CA GLY A 90 -2.89 -13.41 -21.28
C GLY A 90 -4.19 -12.70 -20.87
N GLY A 91 -4.70 -11.88 -21.78
CA GLY A 91 -6.13 -11.55 -21.86
C GLY A 91 -6.93 -12.62 -22.59
#